data_AF-A0A7I3ZY63-F1
#
_entry.id   AF-A0A7I3ZY63-F1
#
_cell.length_a   1.000
_cell.length_b   1.000
_cell.length_c   1.000
_cell.angle_alpha   90.00
_cell.angle_beta   90.00
_cell.angle_gamma   90.00
#
_symmetry.space_group_name_H-M   'P 1'
#
loop_
_entity.id
_entity.type
_entity.pdbx_description
1 polymer ?
#
loop_
_entity_poly.entity_id
_entity_poly.type
_entity_poly.pdbx_seq_one_letter_code
_entity_poly.pdbx_strand_id
1 'polypeptide(L)' 'MLVIFNIGPHIKNDAFQTTSYSMRMKKLLKKVNELSILCKIEMAIIYDHS' A
#
# COMPACT_ATOMS: atom_id res chain seq x y z
N MET A 1 -4.55 10.94 -10.90
CA MET A 1 -3.13 10.56 -11.08
C MET A 1 -2.99 9.09 -10.75
N LEU A 2 -2.45 8.26 -11.65
CA LEU A 2 -2.21 6.84 -11.39
C LEU A 2 -0.78 6.66 -10.84
N VAL A 3 -0.67 6.08 -9.65
CA VAL A 3 0.62 5.78 -9.02
C VAL A 3 0.64 4.31 -8.65
N ILE A 4 1.68 3.59 -9.09
CA ILE A 4 1.86 2.18 -8.81
C ILE A 4 2.82 2.05 -7.62
N PHE A 5 2.36 1.38 -6.56
CA PHE A 5 3.16 1.14 -5.36
C PHE A 5 3.44 -0.36 -5.22
N ASN A 6 4.72 -0.72 -5.10
CA ASN A 6 5.10 -2.08 -4.75
C ASN A 6 4.98 -2.27 -3.22
N ILE A 7 4.18 -3.25 -2.79
CA ILE A 7 3.91 -3.57 -1.37
C ILE A 7 5.07 -4.39 -0.77
N GLY A 8 6.16 -4.55 -1.51
CA GLY A 8 7.40 -5.20 -1.12
C GLY A 8 7.42 -6.69 -1.50
N PRO A 9 8.54 -7.38 -1.23
CA PRO A 9 8.77 -8.71 -1.76
C PRO A 9 7.86 -9.75 -1.10
N HIS A 10 7.62 -10.84 -1.82
CA HIS A 10 7.01 -12.05 -1.29
C HIS A 10 7.93 -12.70 -0.24
N ILE A 11 7.38 -12.97 0.93
CA ILE A 11 8.04 -13.65 2.05
C ILE A 11 7.55 -15.10 2.04
N LYS A 12 8.49 -16.06 2.03
CA LYS A 12 8.16 -17.50 1.94
C LYS A 12 7.36 -18.04 3.13
N ASN A 13 7.43 -17.39 4.28
CA ASN A 13 6.68 -17.79 5.46
C ASN A 13 5.34 -17.08 5.49
N ASP A 14 4.25 -17.84 5.36
CA ASP A 14 2.89 -17.33 5.20
C ASP A 14 2.42 -16.44 6.36
N ALA A 15 2.78 -16.77 7.60
CA ALA A 15 2.43 -15.97 8.77
C ALA A 15 3.16 -14.62 8.76
N PHE A 16 4.46 -14.64 8.42
CA PHE A 16 5.25 -13.42 8.28
C PHE A 16 4.86 -12.60 7.04
N GLN A 17 4.44 -13.25 5.96
CA GLN A 17 3.95 -12.59 4.76
C GLN A 17 2.65 -11.83 5.06
N THR A 18 1.70 -12.48 5.71
CA THR A 18 0.39 -11.89 6.05
C THR A 18 0.54 -10.70 6.99
N THR A 19 1.36 -10.85 8.04
CA THR A 19 1.63 -9.77 9.00
C THR A 19 2.38 -8.60 8.35
N SER A 20 3.40 -8.89 7.53
CA SER A 20 4.15 -7.86 6.80
C SER A 20 3.29 -7.12 5.80
N TYR A 21 2.49 -7.84 5.01
CA TYR A 21 1.54 -7.26 4.06
C TYR A 21 0.57 -6.30 4.76
N SER A 22 -0.05 -6.75 5.84
CA SER A 22 -0.99 -5.95 6.64
C SER A 22 -0.34 -4.66 7.18
N MET A 23 0.88 -4.75 7.72
CA MET A 23 1.62 -3.58 8.19
C MET A 23 1.96 -2.61 7.05
N ARG A 24 2.40 -3.11 5.90
CA ARG A 24 2.77 -2.29 4.73
C ARG A 24 1.55 -1.61 4.13
N MET A 25 0.41 -2.31 4.04
CA MET A 25 -0.87 -1.73 3.61
C MET A 25 -1.34 -0.59 4.50
N LYS A 26 -1.30 -0.77 5.82
CA LYS A 26 -1.66 0.29 6.76
C LYS A 26 -0.77 1.53 6.60
N LYS A 27 0.54 1.33 6.40
CA LYS A 27 1.49 2.43 6.14
C LYS A 27 1.25 3.11 4.80
N LEU A 28 0.95 2.34 3.74
CA LEU A 28 0.66 2.89 2.42
C LEU A 28 -0.58 3.78 2.45
N LEU A 29 -1.69 3.28 3.03
CA LEU A 29 -2.93 4.04 3.17
C LEU A 29 -2.71 5.38 3.89
N LYS A 30 -1.92 5.38 4.96
CA LYS A 30 -1.56 6.61 5.68
C LYS A 30 -0.84 7.61 4.77
N LYS A 31 0.18 7.16 4.03
CA LYS A 31 0.95 8.03 3.12
C LYS A 31 0.12 8.55 1.94
N VAL A 32 -0.76 7.72 1.40
CA VAL A 32 -1.69 8.12 0.33
C VAL A 32 -2.65 9.17 0.87
N ASN A 33 -3.22 8.99 2.06
CA ASN A 33 -4.07 10.01 2.66
C ASN A 33 -3.33 11.34 2.89
N GLU A 34 -2.11 11.29 3.45
CA GLU A 34 -1.26 12.48 3.62
C GLU A 34 -1.00 13.21 2.30
N LEU A 35 -0.65 12.46 1.25
CA LEU A 35 -0.39 13.02 -0.08
C LEU A 35 -1.66 13.64 -0.69
N SER A 36 -2.83 13.02 -0.50
CA SER A 36 -4.10 13.53 -1.01
C SER A 36 -4.42 14.89 -0.41
N ILE A 37 -4.24 15.02 0.91
CA ILE A 37 -4.46 16.27 1.65
C ILE A 37 -3.44 17.34 1.23
N LEU A 38 -2.15 17.00 1.20
CA LEU A 38 -1.08 17.96 0.90
C LEU A 38 -1.16 18.51 -0.52
N CYS A 39 -1.48 17.65 -1.48
CA CYS A 39 -1.54 18.02 -2.90
C CYS A 39 -2.95 18.41 -3.35
N LYS A 40 -3.98 18.27 -2.50
CA LYS A 40 -5.40 18.49 -2.85
C LYS A 40 -5.83 17.69 -4.08
N ILE A 41 -5.46 16.41 -4.13
CA ILE A 41 -5.76 15.51 -5.24
C ILE A 41 -6.59 14.32 -4.78
N GLU A 42 -7.52 13.89 -5.63
CA GLU A 42 -8.21 12.61 -5.46
C GLU A 42 -7.28 11.46 -5.85
N MET A 43 -7.29 10.40 -5.04
CA MET A 43 -6.48 9.21 -5.24
C MET A 43 -7.29 7.94 -5.03
N ALA A 44 -7.00 6.94 -5.86
CA ALA A 44 -7.52 5.60 -5.74
C ALA A 44 -6.35 4.63 -5.59
N ILE A 45 -6.53 3.61 -4.75
CA ILE A 45 -5.56 2.52 -4.60
C ILE A 45 -6.19 1.28 -5.24
N ILE A 46 -5.47 0.71 -6.20
CA ILE A 46 -5.80 -0.58 -6.81
C ILE A 46 -4.74 -1.57 -6.34
N TYR A 47 -5.17 -2.66 -5.73
CA TYR A 47 -4.30 -3.77 -5.35
C TYR A 47 -4.70 -5.00 -6.15
N ASP A 48 -3.71 -5.71 -6.65
CA ASP A 48 -3.89 -7.00 -7.30
C ASP A 48 -3.27 -8.08 -6.41
N HIS A 49 -4.02 -9.15 -6.17
CA HIS A 49 -3.63 -10.27 -5.34
C HIS A 49 -3.34 -11.48 -6.24
N SER A 50 -2.48 -11.28 -7.24
CA SER A 50 -1.97 -12.32 -8.12
C SER A 50 -0.78 -13.05 -7.51
#